data_AF-A0A7S0JAM5-F1
#
_entry.id   AF-A0A7S0JAM5-F1
#
_cell.length_a   1.000
_cell.length_b   1.000
_cell.length_c   1.000
_cell.angle_alpha   90.00
_cell.angle_beta   90.00
_cell.angle_gamma   90.00
#
_symmetry.space_group_name_H-M   'P 1'
#
loop_
_entity.id
_entity.type
_entity.pdbx_description
1 polymer ?
#
loop_
_entity_poly.entity_id
_entity_poly.type
_entity_poly.pdbx_seq_one_letter_code
_entity_poly.pdbx_strand_id
1 'polypeptide(L)'
;MKSPKPAAASKRVVVLSHPHRRQLVLALLLTVLVVLLYSALLPNSTCEIAPPTVASHRGFDVNASAGGGPSVASIAALLHAGVRSFDVDLFWTVDESAGFFVGHPPSLLQRLGLSPPLSQYSSGALRQRSQAALLPLSELLALAKRSVAQIDQISLELKEPEHYLWAQKLLSMYNQIAASGVAHKLALTATSARQAEQHRRAQASARISLQ
;
A
#
# COMPACT_ATOMS: atom_id res chain seq x y z
N MET A 1 -6.62 67.51 -16.70
CA MET A 1 -5.32 66.81 -16.87
C MET A 1 -5.45 65.86 -18.06
N LYS A 2 -4.65 66.04 -19.13
CA LYS A 2 -4.69 65.19 -20.34
C LYS A 2 -3.48 64.26 -20.34
N SER A 3 -3.71 62.95 -20.40
CA SER A 3 -2.66 61.92 -20.48
C SER A 3 -1.94 61.97 -21.84
N PRO A 4 -0.61 61.78 -21.89
CA PRO A 4 0.15 61.76 -23.13
C PRO A 4 -0.16 60.49 -23.94
N LYS A 5 -0.28 60.68 -25.26
CA LYS A 5 -0.52 59.62 -26.26
C LYS A 5 0.73 58.73 -26.37
N PRO A 6 0.62 57.39 -26.40
CA PRO A 6 1.78 56.52 -26.61
C PRO A 6 2.37 56.72 -28.01
N ALA A 7 3.70 56.78 -28.08
CA ALA A 7 4.44 56.89 -29.34
C ALA A 7 4.19 55.66 -30.23
N ALA A 8 3.92 55.90 -31.51
CA ALA A 8 3.73 54.85 -32.49
C ALA A 8 5.00 53.98 -32.62
N ALA A 9 4.86 52.67 -32.43
CA ALA A 9 5.96 51.74 -32.60
C ALA A 9 6.46 51.76 -34.06
N SER A 10 7.72 52.16 -34.24
CA SER A 10 8.40 52.16 -35.54
C SER A 10 8.55 50.71 -36.03
N LYS A 11 7.85 50.37 -37.14
CA LYS A 11 8.02 49.08 -37.82
C LYS A 11 9.37 49.09 -38.54
N ARG A 12 10.39 48.47 -37.93
CA ARG A 12 11.68 48.22 -38.59
C ARG A 12 11.52 47.07 -39.58
N VAL A 13 11.60 47.37 -40.88
CA VAL A 13 11.63 46.35 -41.94
C VAL A 13 13.09 45.94 -42.14
N VAL A 14 13.41 44.70 -41.78
CA VAL A 14 14.75 44.12 -42.00
C VAL A 14 14.76 43.43 -43.36
N VAL A 15 15.47 44.01 -44.33
CA VAL A 15 15.66 43.42 -45.66
C VAL A 15 16.88 42.51 -45.63
N LEU A 16 16.65 41.19 -45.55
CA LEU A 16 17.72 40.20 -45.64
C LEU A 16 18.14 39.99 -47.08
N SER A 17 19.46 40.01 -47.33
CA SER A 17 20.03 39.68 -48.64
C SER A 17 19.80 38.22 -49.00
N HIS A 18 19.80 37.90 -50.30
CA HIS A 18 19.50 36.56 -50.81
C HIS A 18 20.27 35.40 -50.15
N PRO A 19 21.59 35.50 -49.85
CA PRO A 19 22.31 34.42 -49.15
C PRO A 19 21.83 34.20 -47.72
N HIS A 20 21.48 35.26 -46.98
CA HIS A 20 20.98 35.15 -45.61
C HIS A 20 19.59 34.49 -45.56
N ARG A 21 18.73 34.74 -46.57
CA ARG A 21 17.45 34.04 -46.70
C ARG A 21 17.64 32.54 -46.89
N ARG A 22 18.61 32.12 -47.71
CA ARG A 22 18.91 30.69 -47.93
C ARG A 22 19.41 30.02 -46.65
N GLN A 23 20.31 30.67 -45.92
CA GLN A 23 20.81 30.16 -44.64
C GLN A 23 19.69 30.02 -43.60
N LEU A 24 18.76 30.98 -43.54
CA LEU A 24 17.63 30.93 -42.61
C LEU A 24 16.66 29.80 -42.95
N VAL A 25 16.38 29.56 -44.23
CA VAL A 25 15.57 28.42 -44.68
C VAL A 25 16.25 27.09 -44.35
N LEU A 26 17.57 26.99 -44.56
CA LEU A 26 18.31 25.78 -44.25
C LEU A 26 18.29 25.48 -42.75
N ALA A 27 18.48 26.49 -41.91
CA ALA A 27 18.42 26.37 -40.45
C ALA A 27 17.02 25.95 -39.98
N LEU A 28 15.96 26.50 -40.60
CA LEU A 28 14.59 26.11 -40.29
C LEU A 28 14.34 24.63 -40.65
N LEU A 29 14.74 24.21 -41.84
CA LEU A 29 14.58 22.82 -42.29
C LEU A 29 15.35 21.83 -41.41
N LEU A 30 16.57 22.17 -41.01
CA LEU A 30 17.36 21.36 -40.09
C LEU A 30 16.67 21.22 -38.73
N THR A 31 16.11 22.32 -38.22
CA THR A 31 15.38 22.32 -36.94
C THR A 31 14.14 21.43 -37.01
N VAL A 32 13.36 21.54 -38.10
CA VAL A 32 12.18 20.68 -38.33
C VAL A 32 12.59 19.21 -38.42
N LEU A 33 13.67 18.90 -39.14
CA LEU A 33 14.17 17.54 -39.28
C LEU A 33 14.60 16.94 -37.94
N VAL A 34 15.32 17.71 -37.12
CA VAL A 34 15.75 17.29 -35.77
C VAL A 34 14.54 17.03 -34.87
N VAL A 35 13.52 17.89 -34.91
CA VAL A 35 12.28 17.71 -34.14
C VAL A 35 11.57 16.42 -34.55
N LEU A 36 11.42 16.18 -35.86
CA LEU A 36 10.77 14.97 -36.38
C LEU A 36 11.52 13.69 -36.01
N LEU A 37 12.86 13.70 -36.13
CA LEU A 37 13.70 12.57 -35.72
C LEU A 37 13.58 12.30 -34.21
N TYR A 38 13.60 13.34 -33.39
CA TYR A 38 13.43 13.21 -31.94
C TYR A 38 12.04 12.66 -31.57
N SER A 39 10.98 13.12 -32.25
CA SER A 39 9.63 12.59 -32.05
C SER A 39 9.47 11.14 -32.51
N ALA A 40 10.17 10.72 -33.56
CA ALA A 40 10.16 9.33 -34.03
C ALA A 40 11.00 8.38 -33.16
N LEU A 41 12.01 8.91 -32.47
CA LEU A 41 12.88 8.16 -31.55
C LEU A 41 12.33 8.09 -30.13
N LEU A 42 11.33 8.91 -29.78
CA LEU A 42 10.58 8.72 -28.55
C LEU A 42 9.80 7.41 -28.70
N PRO A 43 10.07 6.37 -27.90
CA PRO A 43 9.22 5.21 -27.89
C PRO A 43 7.81 5.72 -27.61
N ASN A 44 6.85 5.34 -28.45
CA ASN A 44 5.44 5.45 -28.09
C ASN A 44 5.30 4.67 -26.79
N SER A 45 5.41 5.35 -25.66
CA SER A 45 5.01 4.85 -24.36
C SER A 45 3.49 4.77 -24.44
N THR A 46 2.99 3.76 -25.14
CA THR A 46 1.64 3.28 -24.96
C THR A 46 1.54 3.04 -23.47
N CYS A 47 0.79 3.91 -22.80
CA CYS A 47 0.46 3.75 -21.41
C CYS A 47 -0.39 2.47 -21.35
N GLU A 48 0.28 1.32 -21.24
CA GLU A 48 -0.38 0.05 -21.03
C GLU A 48 -1.02 0.16 -19.65
N ILE A 49 -2.32 0.44 -19.65
CA ILE A 49 -3.12 0.43 -18.43
C ILE A 49 -3.13 -1.03 -17.99
N ALA A 50 -2.34 -1.34 -16.96
CA ALA A 50 -2.39 -2.63 -16.31
C ALA A 50 -3.85 -2.90 -15.90
N PRO A 51 -4.37 -4.12 -16.11
CA PRO A 51 -5.73 -4.45 -15.70
C PRO A 51 -5.90 -4.19 -14.19
N PRO A 52 -7.08 -3.73 -13.75
CA PRO A 52 -7.30 -3.41 -12.35
C PRO A 52 -7.14 -4.66 -11.48
N THR A 53 -6.39 -4.54 -10.38
CA THR A 53 -6.23 -5.62 -9.41
C THR A 53 -7.44 -5.68 -8.50
N VAL A 54 -8.05 -6.86 -8.36
CA VAL A 54 -9.09 -7.11 -7.36
C VAL A 54 -8.41 -7.36 -6.01
N ALA A 55 -8.73 -6.54 -5.02
CA ALA A 55 -8.28 -6.71 -3.64
C ALA A 55 -9.48 -7.05 -2.73
N SER A 56 -9.36 -8.10 -1.93
CA SER A 56 -10.38 -8.39 -0.90
C SER A 56 -10.09 -7.59 0.36
N HIS A 57 -11.08 -6.80 0.78
CA HIS A 57 -11.07 -6.19 2.10
C HIS A 57 -11.27 -7.25 3.18
N ARG A 58 -10.38 -7.29 4.17
CA ARG A 58 -10.39 -8.19 5.34
C ARG A 58 -10.35 -9.70 5.06
N GLY A 59 -9.87 -10.14 3.89
CA GLY A 59 -9.54 -11.55 3.64
C GLY A 59 -10.72 -12.52 3.48
N PHE A 60 -11.76 -12.12 2.75
CA PHE A 60 -12.96 -12.90 2.38
C PHE A 60 -13.86 -13.36 3.53
N ASP A 61 -15.12 -12.91 3.49
CA ASP A 61 -16.16 -13.20 4.48
C ASP A 61 -17.41 -13.77 3.79
N VAL A 62 -17.32 -15.00 3.28
CA VAL A 62 -18.46 -15.66 2.58
C VAL A 62 -19.66 -15.85 3.48
N ASN A 63 -19.44 -15.86 4.79
CA ASN A 63 -20.44 -16.16 5.80
C ASN A 63 -20.39 -15.13 6.93
N ALA A 64 -20.36 -13.83 6.60
CA ALA A 64 -20.50 -12.74 7.58
C ALA A 64 -21.74 -12.94 8.48
N SER A 65 -22.76 -13.62 7.92
CA SER A 65 -23.99 -14.04 8.55
C SER A 65 -23.88 -15.26 9.49
N ALA A 66 -22.83 -16.10 9.38
CA ALA A 66 -22.62 -17.27 10.24
C ALA A 66 -21.50 -17.09 11.29
N GLY A 67 -20.99 -15.86 11.47
CA GLY A 67 -20.11 -15.54 12.60
C GLY A 67 -18.64 -15.95 12.45
N GLY A 68 -18.19 -16.33 11.25
CA GLY A 68 -16.77 -16.58 10.97
C GLY A 68 -15.97 -15.27 10.96
N GLY A 69 -14.84 -15.21 11.65
CA GLY A 69 -13.81 -14.19 11.39
C GLY A 69 -12.85 -14.69 10.31
N PRO A 70 -11.82 -13.90 9.94
CA PRO A 70 -10.73 -14.41 9.12
C PRO A 70 -10.15 -15.69 9.71
N SER A 71 -9.99 -16.71 8.87
CA SER A 71 -9.44 -18.02 9.25
C SER A 71 -8.49 -18.51 8.16
N VAL A 72 -7.66 -19.51 8.47
CA VAL A 72 -6.82 -20.16 7.45
C VAL A 72 -7.67 -20.67 6.28
N ALA A 73 -8.85 -21.22 6.57
CA ALA A 73 -9.76 -21.74 5.56
C ALA A 73 -10.38 -20.63 4.69
N SER A 74 -10.77 -19.49 5.27
CA SER A 74 -11.34 -18.38 4.49
C SER A 74 -10.31 -17.75 3.56
N ILE A 75 -9.07 -17.60 4.03
CA ILE A 75 -7.97 -17.07 3.21
C ILE A 75 -7.56 -18.07 2.13
N ALA A 76 -7.52 -19.38 2.44
CA ALA A 76 -7.31 -20.39 1.42
C ALA A 76 -8.42 -20.35 0.35
N ALA A 77 -9.70 -20.25 0.75
CA ALA A 77 -10.80 -20.13 -0.19
C ALA A 77 -10.70 -18.89 -1.09
N LEU A 78 -10.26 -17.74 -0.54
CA LEU A 78 -9.98 -16.52 -1.28
C LEU A 78 -8.92 -16.75 -2.38
N LEU A 79 -7.82 -17.41 -2.03
CA LEU A 79 -6.74 -17.72 -2.97
C LEU A 79 -7.21 -18.71 -4.05
N HIS A 80 -7.98 -19.72 -3.67
CA HIS A 80 -8.60 -20.67 -4.61
C HIS A 80 -9.58 -19.99 -5.58
N ALA A 81 -10.22 -18.90 -5.17
CA ALA A 81 -11.07 -18.07 -6.03
C ALA A 81 -10.28 -17.13 -6.95
N GLY A 82 -8.94 -17.14 -6.89
CA GLY A 82 -8.08 -16.34 -7.75
C GLY A 82 -7.86 -14.89 -7.27
N VAL A 83 -8.29 -14.56 -6.05
CA VAL A 83 -7.98 -13.25 -5.46
C VAL A 83 -6.56 -13.31 -4.90
N ARG A 84 -5.67 -12.46 -5.41
CA ARG A 84 -4.22 -12.51 -5.12
C ARG A 84 -3.75 -11.40 -4.19
N SER A 85 -4.60 -10.39 -3.98
CA SER A 85 -4.34 -9.25 -3.10
C SER A 85 -5.45 -9.11 -2.07
N PHE A 86 -5.09 -8.86 -0.82
CA PHE A 86 -6.07 -8.65 0.24
C PHE A 86 -5.48 -7.86 1.40
N ASP A 87 -6.32 -7.17 2.16
CA ASP A 87 -5.95 -6.55 3.42
C ASP A 87 -6.49 -7.34 4.62
N VAL A 88 -5.84 -7.17 5.76
CA VAL A 88 -6.28 -7.70 7.04
C VAL A 88 -5.98 -6.72 8.17
N ASP A 89 -6.89 -6.68 9.14
CA ASP A 89 -6.68 -5.96 10.38
C ASP A 89 -5.91 -6.81 11.38
N LEU A 90 -4.95 -6.20 12.06
CA LEU A 90 -4.17 -6.81 13.14
C LEU A 90 -4.48 -6.11 14.48
N PHE A 91 -4.65 -6.94 15.50
CA PHE A 91 -4.77 -6.51 16.89
C PHE A 91 -3.92 -7.42 17.80
N TRP A 92 -3.70 -6.99 19.04
CA TRP A 92 -3.04 -7.82 20.06
C TRP A 92 -3.91 -7.90 21.32
N THR A 93 -3.55 -8.87 22.16
CA THR A 93 -4.14 -9.11 23.48
C THR A 93 -3.19 -8.64 24.59
N VAL A 94 -3.69 -8.62 25.83
CA VAL A 94 -2.88 -8.29 27.02
C VAL A 94 -1.73 -9.28 27.22
N ASP A 95 -1.92 -10.53 26.78
CA ASP A 95 -0.87 -11.55 26.81
C ASP A 95 0.28 -11.12 25.89
N GLU A 96 1.43 -10.77 26.49
CA GLU A 96 2.57 -10.26 25.73
C GLU A 96 3.11 -11.30 24.74
N SER A 97 3.04 -12.59 25.10
CA SER A 97 3.55 -13.72 24.32
C SER A 97 2.67 -14.13 23.14
N ALA A 98 1.40 -13.77 23.14
CA ALA A 98 0.43 -14.27 22.15
C ALA A 98 0.57 -13.63 20.75
N GLY A 99 1.40 -12.60 20.61
CA GLY A 99 1.65 -11.93 19.34
C GLY A 99 0.45 -11.11 18.84
N PHE A 100 0.28 -11.09 17.51
CA PHE A 100 -0.84 -10.42 16.84
C PHE A 100 -1.85 -11.46 16.34
N PHE A 101 -3.10 -11.05 16.29
CA PHE A 101 -4.21 -11.79 15.73
C PHE A 101 -4.83 -11.03 14.57
N VAL A 102 -5.42 -11.77 13.66
CA VAL A 102 -6.11 -11.24 12.49
C VAL A 102 -7.59 -11.04 12.82
N GLY A 103 -8.11 -9.84 12.61
CA GLY A 103 -9.53 -9.52 12.75
C GLY A 103 -9.81 -8.06 13.07
N HIS A 104 -11.02 -7.60 12.73
CA HIS A 104 -11.43 -6.23 12.97
C HIS A 104 -11.93 -6.03 14.41
N PRO A 105 -11.26 -5.20 15.25
CA PRO A 105 -11.61 -5.11 16.67
C PRO A 105 -13.06 -4.68 16.96
N PRO A 106 -13.62 -3.64 16.33
CA PRO A 106 -15.02 -3.25 16.55
C PRO A 106 -16.01 -4.39 16.28
N SER A 107 -15.84 -5.13 15.18
CA SER A 107 -16.72 -6.26 14.84
C SER A 107 -16.56 -7.41 15.83
N LEU A 108 -15.34 -7.69 16.29
CA LEU A 108 -15.08 -8.74 17.29
C LEU A 108 -15.68 -8.36 18.64
N LEU A 109 -15.51 -7.12 19.10
CA LEU A 109 -16.09 -6.66 20.36
C LEU A 109 -17.62 -6.76 20.36
N GLN A 110 -18.24 -6.29 19.28
CA GLN A 110 -19.69 -6.37 19.09
C GLN A 110 -20.18 -7.83 19.08
N ARG A 111 -19.50 -8.71 18.33
CA ARG A 111 -19.87 -10.12 18.20
C ARG A 111 -19.73 -10.89 19.51
N LEU A 112 -18.68 -10.59 20.29
CA LEU A 112 -18.36 -11.29 21.53
C LEU A 112 -19.03 -10.68 22.78
N GLY A 113 -19.83 -9.62 22.61
CA GLY A 113 -20.44 -8.90 23.73
C GLY A 113 -19.40 -8.33 24.69
N LEU A 114 -18.32 -7.76 24.15
CA LEU A 114 -17.20 -7.19 24.90
C LEU A 114 -17.24 -5.66 24.84
N SER A 115 -16.86 -5.00 25.93
CA SER A 115 -16.88 -3.54 26.04
C SER A 115 -15.49 -2.90 26.09
N PRO A 116 -14.52 -3.40 26.89
CA PRO A 116 -13.13 -2.98 26.78
C PRO A 116 -12.51 -3.23 25.40
N PRO A 117 -11.46 -2.50 24.99
CA PRO A 117 -10.63 -2.84 23.83
C PRO A 117 -10.06 -4.26 23.89
N LEU A 118 -9.79 -4.88 22.74
CA LEU A 118 -9.26 -6.26 22.66
C LEU A 118 -7.89 -6.40 23.33
N SER A 119 -7.10 -5.33 23.36
CA SER A 119 -5.81 -5.24 24.05
C SER A 119 -5.89 -5.45 25.57
N GLN A 120 -7.09 -5.39 26.15
CA GLN A 120 -7.33 -5.62 27.58
C GLN A 120 -7.78 -7.06 27.91
N TYR A 121 -7.97 -7.91 26.90
CA TYR A 121 -8.33 -9.32 27.12
C TYR A 121 -7.13 -10.23 26.89
N SER A 122 -7.09 -11.36 27.61
CA SER A 122 -6.18 -12.46 27.28
C SER A 122 -6.66 -13.21 26.05
N SER A 123 -5.72 -13.76 25.30
CA SER A 123 -5.98 -14.63 24.16
C SER A 123 -6.80 -15.86 24.55
N GLY A 124 -6.57 -16.41 25.75
CA GLY A 124 -7.37 -17.51 26.32
C GLY A 124 -8.83 -17.12 26.55
N ALA A 125 -9.08 -15.95 27.14
CA ALA A 125 -10.45 -15.46 27.37
C ALA A 125 -11.18 -15.19 26.05
N LEU A 126 -10.50 -14.63 25.05
CA LEU A 126 -11.10 -14.40 23.74
C LEU A 126 -11.42 -15.73 23.03
N ARG A 127 -10.51 -16.71 23.04
CA ARG A 127 -10.73 -18.04 22.43
C ARG A 127 -11.89 -18.79 23.07
N GLN A 128 -12.06 -18.69 24.40
CA GLN A 128 -13.18 -19.30 25.11
C GLN A 128 -14.52 -18.70 24.68
N ARG A 129 -14.57 -17.38 24.46
CA ARG A 129 -15.80 -16.68 24.07
C ARG A 129 -16.12 -16.81 22.59
N SER A 130 -15.11 -16.81 21.72
CA SER A 130 -15.34 -16.75 20.29
C SER A 130 -15.90 -18.04 19.70
N GLN A 131 -15.80 -19.18 20.40
CA GLN A 131 -16.10 -20.52 19.86
C GLN A 131 -15.43 -20.78 18.49
N ALA A 132 -14.49 -19.92 18.11
CA ALA A 132 -13.90 -19.77 16.80
C ALA A 132 -12.42 -19.45 16.99
N ALA A 133 -11.59 -20.05 16.15
CA ALA A 133 -10.15 -19.87 16.19
C ALA A 133 -9.81 -18.41 15.85
N LEU A 134 -9.28 -17.66 16.83
CA LEU A 134 -8.55 -16.44 16.53
C LEU A 134 -7.35 -16.83 15.67
N LEU A 135 -7.28 -16.32 14.43
CA LEU A 135 -6.17 -16.56 13.52
C LEU A 135 -4.94 -15.79 14.00
N PRO A 136 -3.87 -16.45 14.48
CA PRO A 136 -2.63 -15.76 14.82
C PRO A 136 -1.92 -15.28 13.55
N LEU A 137 -1.19 -14.17 13.63
CA LEU A 137 -0.35 -13.67 12.54
C LEU A 137 0.65 -14.74 12.07
N SER A 138 1.20 -15.54 12.97
CA SER A 138 2.12 -16.63 12.63
C SER A 138 1.50 -17.67 11.69
N GLU A 139 0.22 -18.01 11.87
CA GLU A 139 -0.50 -18.92 10.99
C GLU A 139 -0.82 -18.28 9.63
N LEU A 140 -1.18 -16.99 9.62
CA LEU A 140 -1.32 -16.22 8.37
C LEU A 140 -0.02 -16.22 7.58
N LEU A 141 1.11 -15.92 8.23
CA LEU A 141 2.43 -15.91 7.61
C LEU A 141 2.84 -17.31 7.11
N ALA A 142 2.51 -18.37 7.86
CA ALA A 142 2.75 -19.73 7.43
C ALA A 142 1.92 -20.12 6.20
N LEU A 143 0.65 -19.71 6.15
CA LEU A 143 -0.20 -19.87 4.96
C LEU A 143 0.37 -19.09 3.77
N ALA A 144 0.74 -17.83 3.97
CA ALA A 144 1.33 -16.99 2.93
C ALA A 144 2.62 -17.60 2.37
N LYS A 145 3.46 -18.20 3.22
CA LYS A 145 4.67 -18.92 2.80
C LYS A 145 4.36 -20.11 1.90
N ARG A 146 3.35 -20.92 2.26
CA ARG A 146 2.94 -22.07 1.45
C ARG A 146 2.30 -21.65 0.12
N SER A 147 1.68 -20.47 0.07
CA SER A 147 0.96 -19.96 -1.10
C SER A 147 1.64 -18.77 -1.77
N VAL A 148 2.95 -18.58 -1.58
CA VAL A 148 3.67 -17.36 -2.00
C VAL A 148 3.56 -17.06 -3.51
N ALA A 149 3.45 -18.10 -4.34
CA ALA A 149 3.30 -17.97 -5.78
C ALA A 149 1.90 -17.48 -6.22
N GLN A 150 0.89 -17.60 -5.34
CA GLN A 150 -0.50 -17.18 -5.58
C GLN A 150 -0.80 -15.80 -4.99
N ILE A 151 0.12 -15.24 -4.21
CA ILE A 151 -0.08 -13.97 -3.50
C ILE A 151 0.70 -12.88 -4.22
N ASP A 152 0.03 -11.80 -4.55
CA ASP A 152 0.68 -10.57 -5.01
C ASP A 152 1.00 -9.69 -3.80
N GLN A 153 0.01 -9.41 -2.95
CA GLN A 153 0.18 -8.55 -1.78
C GLN A 153 -0.78 -8.89 -0.63
N ILE A 154 -0.29 -8.80 0.60
CA ILE A 154 -1.08 -8.77 1.83
C ILE A 154 -0.84 -7.44 2.54
N SER A 155 -1.87 -6.61 2.62
CA SER A 155 -1.80 -5.37 3.41
C SER A 155 -2.16 -5.66 4.86
N LEU A 156 -1.30 -5.29 5.80
CA LEU A 156 -1.53 -5.45 7.23
C LEU A 156 -1.82 -4.08 7.86
N GLU A 157 -3.01 -3.93 8.44
CA GLU A 157 -3.42 -2.73 9.15
C GLU A 157 -3.41 -2.95 10.65
N LEU A 158 -2.51 -2.26 11.35
CA LEU A 158 -2.42 -2.36 12.81
C LEU A 158 -3.36 -1.37 13.47
N LYS A 159 -4.16 -1.84 14.41
CA LYS A 159 -5.06 -1.01 15.22
C LYS A 159 -4.39 -0.58 16.53
N GLU A 160 -4.94 0.45 17.18
CA GLU A 160 -4.50 0.98 18.49
C GLU A 160 -3.06 1.56 18.56
N PRO A 161 -2.63 2.45 17.64
CA PRO A 161 -1.25 2.95 17.57
C PRO A 161 -0.78 3.77 18.79
N GLU A 162 -1.70 4.20 19.66
CA GLU A 162 -1.40 5.03 20.84
C GLU A 162 -1.16 4.20 22.13
N HIS A 163 -1.22 2.87 22.06
CA HIS A 163 -1.00 2.02 23.23
C HIS A 163 0.45 2.11 23.75
N TYR A 164 0.67 2.08 25.07
CA TYR A 164 2.01 2.26 25.65
C TYR A 164 3.03 1.17 25.23
N LEU A 165 2.55 -0.05 24.96
CA LEU A 165 3.36 -1.17 24.43
C LEU A 165 3.58 -1.13 22.91
N TRP A 166 3.11 -0.11 22.20
CA TRP A 166 3.12 -0.05 20.73
C TRP A 166 4.49 -0.38 20.13
N ALA A 167 5.56 0.24 20.62
CA ALA A 167 6.90 0.03 20.09
C ALA A 167 7.39 -1.42 20.26
N GLN A 168 7.14 -2.04 21.42
CA GLN A 168 7.52 -3.44 21.68
C GLN A 168 6.72 -4.39 20.79
N LYS A 169 5.40 -4.17 20.68
CA LYS A 169 4.53 -4.98 19.82
C LYS A 169 4.93 -4.86 18.36
N LEU A 170 5.19 -3.64 17.89
CA LEU A 170 5.62 -3.40 16.52
C LEU A 170 6.93 -4.12 16.19
N LEU A 171 7.94 -4.04 17.08
CA LEU A 171 9.20 -4.78 16.91
C LEU A 171 8.98 -6.31 16.87
N SER A 172 8.14 -6.85 17.75
CA SER A 172 7.78 -8.27 17.75
C SER A 172 7.13 -8.71 16.45
N MET A 173 6.22 -7.90 15.90
CA MET A 173 5.58 -8.16 14.61
C MET A 173 6.60 -8.20 13.48
N TYR A 174 7.47 -7.19 13.39
CA TYR A 174 8.51 -7.17 12.37
C TYR A 174 9.42 -8.39 12.47
N ASN A 175 9.85 -8.80 13.67
CA ASN A 175 10.64 -10.02 13.85
C ASN A 175 9.93 -11.28 13.31
N GLN A 176 8.62 -11.41 13.52
CA GLN A 176 7.83 -12.51 12.95
C GLN A 176 7.78 -12.43 11.42
N ILE A 177 7.59 -11.24 10.86
CA ILE A 177 7.61 -11.00 9.41
C ILE A 177 8.98 -11.37 8.82
N ALA A 178 10.08 -10.97 9.45
CA ALA A 178 11.45 -11.32 9.06
C ALA A 178 11.62 -12.84 8.95
N ALA A 179 11.21 -13.55 10.00
CA ALA A 179 11.37 -15.00 10.11
C ALA A 179 10.49 -15.77 9.10
N SER A 180 9.43 -15.15 8.59
CA SER A 180 8.46 -15.82 7.70
C SER A 180 9.01 -16.10 6.30
N GLY A 181 9.95 -15.28 5.80
CA GLY A 181 10.43 -15.34 4.42
C GLY A 181 9.44 -14.79 3.38
N VAL A 182 8.32 -14.19 3.79
CA VAL A 182 7.30 -13.61 2.89
C VAL A 182 7.19 -12.09 3.01
N ALA A 183 8.14 -11.42 3.65
CA ALA A 183 8.15 -9.97 3.85
C ALA A 183 7.93 -9.17 2.55
N HIS A 184 8.46 -9.65 1.43
CA HIS A 184 8.30 -9.05 0.09
C HIS A 184 6.88 -9.14 -0.49
N LYS A 185 5.95 -9.84 0.17
CA LYS A 185 4.53 -9.89 -0.17
C LYS A 185 3.68 -9.06 0.77
N LEU A 186 4.27 -8.41 1.78
CA LEU A 186 3.52 -7.69 2.80
C LEU A 186 3.69 -6.19 2.62
N ALA A 187 2.58 -5.46 2.74
CA ALA A 187 2.55 -4.02 2.87
C ALA A 187 2.00 -3.66 4.26
N LEU A 188 2.57 -2.65 4.92
CA LEU A 188 2.02 -2.13 6.18
C LEU A 188 1.32 -0.80 5.93
N THR A 189 0.10 -0.68 6.41
CA THR A 189 -0.67 0.56 6.29
C THR A 189 -0.47 1.43 7.51
N ALA A 190 -0.16 2.70 7.30
CA ALA A 190 -0.13 3.74 8.32
C ALA A 190 -1.15 4.82 7.98
N THR A 191 -1.94 5.25 8.97
CA THR A 191 -2.98 6.27 8.82
C THR A 191 -2.48 7.69 9.13
N SER A 192 -1.24 7.81 9.62
CA SER A 192 -0.60 9.09 9.91
C SER A 192 0.91 9.06 9.69
N ALA A 193 1.52 10.22 9.48
CA ALA A 193 2.97 10.38 9.36
C ALA A 193 3.71 9.91 10.63
N ARG A 194 3.12 10.13 11.81
CA ARG A 194 3.67 9.67 13.09
C ARG A 194 3.72 8.14 13.16
N GLN A 195 2.63 7.48 12.75
CA GLN A 195 2.56 6.02 12.71
C GLN A 195 3.57 5.46 11.69
N ALA A 196 3.64 6.06 10.50
CA ALA A 196 4.61 5.66 9.47
C ALA A 196 6.07 5.75 9.98
N GLU A 197 6.41 6.78 10.75
CA GLU A 197 7.73 6.92 11.36
C GLU A 197 8.01 5.82 12.40
N GLN A 198 7.02 5.46 13.22
CA GLN A 198 7.16 4.35 14.18
C GLN A 198 7.41 3.01 13.45
N HIS A 199 6.69 2.76 12.34
CA HIS A 199 6.94 1.62 11.45
C HIS A 199 8.37 1.59 10.94
N ARG A 200 8.85 2.70 10.35
CA ARG A 200 10.23 2.79 9.84
C ARG A 200 11.28 2.48 10.90
N ARG A 201 11.11 3.01 12.12
CA ARG A 201 12.04 2.74 13.24
C ARG A 201 12.06 1.27 13.63
N ALA A 202 10.90 0.66 13.82
CA ALA A 202 10.80 -0.76 14.19
C ALA A 202 11.32 -1.68 13.07
N GLN A 203 11.02 -1.35 11.81
CA GLN A 203 11.55 -2.05 10.64
C GLN A 203 13.09 -2.00 10.59
N ALA A 204 13.68 -0.82 10.83
CA ALA A 204 15.13 -0.65 10.88
C ALA A 204 15.76 -1.46 12.03
N SER A 205 15.14 -1.47 13.21
CA SER A 205 15.58 -2.29 14.34
C SER A 205 15.52 -3.79 14.05
N ALA A 206 14.50 -4.24 13.31
CA ALA A 206 14.36 -5.64 12.90
C ALA A 206 15.22 -6.02 11.68
N ARG A 207 15.88 -5.05 11.03
CA ARG A 207 16.72 -5.22 9.82
C ARG A 207 15.97 -5.82 8.62
N ILE A 208 14.75 -5.33 8.34
CA ILE A 208 13.89 -5.84 7.26
C ILE A 208 13.68 -4.78 6.18
N SER A 209 13.62 -5.20 4.92
CA SER A 209 13.10 -4.39 3.82
C SER A 209 11.72 -4.90 3.40
N LEU A 210 10.69 -4.08 3.60
CA LEU A 210 9.35 -4.26 3.04
C LEU A 210 9.22 -3.47 1.72
N GLN A 211 8.30 -3.88 0.84
CA GLN A 211 7.95 -3.16 -0.38
C GLN A 211 6.99 -1.99 -0.09
#